data_AF-P59802-F1
#
_entry.id   AF-P59802-F1
#
_cell.length_a   1.000
_cell.length_b   1.000
_cell.length_c   1.000
_cell.angle_alpha   90.00
_cell.angle_beta   90.00
_cell.angle_gamma   90.00
#
_symmetry.space_group_name_H-M   'P 1'
#
loop_
_entity.id
_entity.type
_entity.pdbx_description
1 polymer ?
#
loop_
_entity_poly.entity_id
_entity_poly.type
_entity_poly.pdbx_seq_one_letter_code
_entity_poly.pdbx_strand_id
1 'polypeptide(L)'
;MTINYQFGDVDAHGAMIRALAGSLEAEHQAIISDVLTASDFWGGAGSAACQGFITQLGRNFQVIYEQANAHGQKVQAAGNNMAQTDSAVGSSWA
;
A
#
# COMPACT_ATOMS: atom_id res chain seq x y z
N MET A 1 -34.59 14.17 -1.61
CA MET A 1 -33.47 13.71 -2.44
C MET A 1 -32.39 13.24 -1.48
N THR A 2 -32.06 11.95 -1.48
CA THR A 2 -30.96 11.43 -0.66
C THR A 2 -29.66 11.66 -1.43
N ILE A 3 -28.71 12.36 -0.83
CA ILE A 3 -27.37 12.51 -1.42
C ILE A 3 -26.61 11.21 -1.12
N ASN A 4 -26.15 10.53 -2.17
CA ASN A 4 -25.25 9.38 -2.01
C ASN A 4 -23.80 9.88 -2.07
N TYR A 5 -23.14 9.95 -0.92
CA TYR A 5 -21.74 10.37 -0.81
C TYR A 5 -20.72 9.26 -1.13
N GLN A 6 -21.18 8.07 -1.51
CA GLN A 6 -20.30 6.97 -1.93
C GLN A 6 -19.27 6.55 -0.85
N PHE A 7 -19.65 6.59 0.45
CA PHE A 7 -18.74 6.18 1.53
C PHE A 7 -18.26 4.73 1.41
N GLY A 8 -19.08 3.85 0.82
CA GLY A 8 -18.69 2.48 0.50
C GLY A 8 -17.54 2.40 -0.52
N ASP A 9 -17.48 3.32 -1.48
CA ASP A 9 -16.40 3.39 -2.46
C ASP A 9 -15.09 3.86 -1.80
N VAL A 10 -15.18 4.73 -0.78
CA VAL A 10 -14.03 5.15 0.03
C VAL A 10 -13.46 3.98 0.83
N ASP A 11 -14.33 3.18 1.46
CA ASP A 11 -13.89 1.98 2.17
C ASP A 11 -13.23 0.96 1.22
N ALA A 12 -13.86 0.70 0.07
CA ALA A 12 -13.32 -0.17 -0.97
C ALA A 12 -11.96 0.34 -1.48
N HIS A 13 -11.79 1.65 -1.66
CA HIS A 13 -10.52 2.25 -2.04
C HIS A 13 -9.44 2.00 -0.97
N GLY A 14 -9.75 2.17 0.31
CA GLY A 14 -8.84 1.85 1.40
C GLY A 14 -8.41 0.37 1.39
N ALA A 15 -9.36 -0.55 1.13
CA ALA A 15 -9.06 -1.97 0.97
C ALA A 15 -8.17 -2.26 -0.26
N MET A 16 -8.42 -1.58 -1.39
CA MET A 16 -7.60 -1.69 -2.60
C MET A 16 -6.15 -1.24 -2.36
N ILE A 17 -5.94 -0.13 -1.65
CA ILE A 17 -4.58 0.34 -1.31
C ILE A 17 -3.82 -0.74 -0.51
N ARG A 18 -4.50 -1.39 0.45
CA ARG A 18 -3.90 -2.48 1.23
C ARG A 18 -3.61 -3.72 0.39
N ALA A 19 -4.47 -4.03 -0.59
CA ALA A 19 -4.28 -5.16 -1.49
C ALA A 19 -3.14 -4.93 -2.51
N LEU A 20 -3.02 -3.71 -3.04
CA LEU A 20 -1.94 -3.33 -3.97
C LEU A 20 -0.55 -3.49 -3.35
N ALA A 21 -0.43 -3.31 -2.03
CA ALA A 21 0.81 -3.64 -1.31
C ALA A 21 1.22 -5.10 -1.50
N GLY A 22 0.25 -6.03 -1.54
CA GLY A 22 0.53 -7.44 -1.83
C GLY A 22 0.97 -7.69 -3.28
N SER A 23 0.38 -6.99 -4.26
CA SER A 23 0.81 -7.09 -5.67
C SER A 23 2.25 -6.61 -5.88
N LEU A 24 2.68 -5.61 -5.10
CA LEU A 24 4.03 -5.07 -5.17
C LEU A 24 5.10 -6.08 -4.69
N GLU A 25 4.73 -7.10 -3.90
CA GLU A 25 5.67 -8.19 -3.54
C GLU A 25 6.04 -9.09 -4.71
N ALA A 26 5.12 -9.32 -5.65
CA ALA A 26 5.47 -10.05 -6.87
C ALA A 26 6.51 -9.28 -7.69
N GLU A 27 6.34 -7.95 -7.81
CA GLU A 27 7.29 -7.07 -8.48
C GLU A 27 8.64 -7.02 -7.75
N HIS A 28 8.62 -6.96 -6.41
CA HIS A 28 9.83 -7.01 -5.59
C HIS A 28 10.67 -8.26 -5.88
N GLN A 29 10.02 -9.43 -5.91
CA GLN A 29 10.69 -10.70 -6.18
C GLN A 29 11.19 -10.79 -7.63
N ALA A 30 10.45 -10.22 -8.60
CA ALA A 30 10.89 -10.13 -9.99
C ALA A 30 12.16 -9.28 -10.11
N ILE A 31 12.21 -8.11 -9.46
CA ILE A 31 13.40 -7.25 -9.45
C ILE A 31 14.59 -7.97 -8.80
N ILE A 32 14.39 -8.68 -7.68
CA ILE A 32 15.47 -9.47 -7.04
C ILE A 32 15.97 -10.55 -8.01
N SER A 33 15.08 -11.26 -8.70
CA SER A 33 15.45 -12.27 -9.69
C SER A 33 16.29 -11.68 -10.83
N ASP A 34 15.90 -10.52 -11.34
CA ASP A 34 16.63 -9.84 -12.42
C ASP A 34 18.01 -9.39 -11.94
N VAL A 35 18.12 -8.87 -10.71
CA VAL A 35 19.40 -8.48 -10.10
C VAL A 35 20.34 -9.68 -9.93
N LEU A 36 19.80 -10.83 -9.52
CA LEU A 36 20.58 -12.06 -9.36
C LEU A 36 21.03 -12.61 -10.72
N THR A 37 20.16 -12.54 -11.72
CA THR A 37 20.50 -12.92 -13.10
C THR A 37 21.58 -12.02 -13.69
N ALA A 38 21.54 -10.73 -13.39
CA ALA A 38 22.55 -9.74 -13.78
C ALA A 38 23.70 -9.61 -12.77
N SER A 39 23.88 -10.57 -11.86
CA SER A 39 24.78 -10.38 -10.71
C SER A 39 26.26 -10.24 -11.09
N ASP A 40 26.69 -10.75 -12.24
CA ASP A 40 28.05 -10.58 -12.76
C ASP A 40 28.43 -9.10 -12.94
N PHE A 41 27.48 -8.23 -13.30
CA PHE A 41 27.68 -6.78 -13.36
C PHE A 41 28.11 -6.21 -12.00
N TRP A 42 27.62 -6.80 -10.91
CA TRP A 42 27.85 -6.38 -9.54
C TRP A 42 29.07 -7.06 -8.89
N GLY A 43 29.79 -7.93 -9.62
CA GLY A 43 30.85 -8.76 -9.07
C GLY A 43 30.36 -10.10 -8.49
N GLY A 44 29.19 -10.57 -8.94
CA GLY A 44 28.54 -11.82 -8.55
C GLY A 44 27.50 -11.64 -7.45
N ALA A 45 26.61 -12.64 -7.30
CA ALA A 45 25.50 -12.59 -6.35
C ALA A 45 25.94 -12.43 -4.89
N GLY A 46 27.11 -12.95 -4.51
CA GLY A 46 27.68 -12.81 -3.18
C GLY A 46 28.47 -11.52 -2.94
N SER A 47 28.61 -10.66 -3.94
CA SER A 47 29.34 -9.40 -3.80
C SER A 47 28.66 -8.47 -2.81
N ALA A 48 29.46 -7.65 -2.12
CA ALA A 48 28.94 -6.62 -1.22
C ALA A 48 28.04 -5.61 -1.96
N ALA A 49 28.31 -5.36 -3.24
CA ALA A 49 27.50 -4.44 -4.04
C ALA A 49 26.11 -5.02 -4.35
N CYS A 50 26.03 -6.27 -4.84
CA CYS A 50 24.76 -6.94 -5.12
C CYS A 50 23.93 -7.13 -3.84
N GLN A 51 24.54 -7.66 -2.77
CA GLN A 51 23.88 -7.86 -1.49
C GLN A 51 23.44 -6.54 -0.86
N GLY A 52 24.27 -5.50 -0.97
CA GLY A 52 23.92 -4.16 -0.51
C GLY A 52 22.69 -3.60 -1.23
N PHE A 53 22.64 -3.75 -2.55
CA PHE A 53 21.47 -3.35 -3.35
C PHE A 53 20.21 -4.11 -2.93
N ILE A 54 20.25 -5.45 -2.89
CA ILE A 54 19.11 -6.29 -2.49
C ILE A 54 18.59 -5.90 -1.10
N THR A 55 19.50 -5.63 -0.16
CA THR A 55 19.13 -5.23 1.19
C THR A 55 18.46 -3.84 1.22
N GLN A 56 18.97 -2.87 0.46
CA GLN A 56 18.35 -1.54 0.35
C GLN A 56 16.97 -1.63 -0.31
N LEU A 57 16.85 -2.45 -1.35
CA LEU A 57 15.60 -2.71 -2.05
C LEU A 57 14.56 -3.27 -1.08
N GLY A 58 14.91 -4.32 -0.32
CA GLY A 58 14.01 -4.92 0.66
C GLY A 58 13.52 -3.92 1.71
N ARG A 59 14.38 -3.01 2.18
CA ARG A 59 13.96 -1.92 3.09
C ARG A 59 12.99 -0.95 2.44
N ASN A 60 13.23 -0.56 1.20
CA ASN A 60 12.33 0.33 0.47
C ASN A 60 10.93 -0.31 0.33
N PHE A 61 10.87 -1.57 -0.07
CA PHE A 61 9.61 -2.30 -0.19
C PHE A 61 8.91 -2.51 1.15
N GLN A 62 9.65 -2.83 2.22
CA GLN A 62 9.10 -2.90 3.57
C GLN A 62 8.40 -1.60 3.97
N VAL A 63 9.04 -0.46 3.75
CA VAL A 63 8.43 0.86 4.03
C VAL A 63 7.19 1.06 3.18
N ILE A 64 7.20 0.71 1.89
CA ILE A 64 6.02 0.85 1.04
C ILE A 64 4.87 0.00 1.57
N TYR A 65 5.11 -1.24 2.01
CA TYR A 65 4.06 -2.09 2.58
C TYR A 65 3.46 -1.52 3.86
N GLU A 66 4.30 -1.06 4.77
CA GLU A 66 3.87 -0.43 6.03
C GLU A 66 3.05 0.83 5.76
N GLN A 67 3.53 1.70 4.85
CA GLN A 67 2.86 2.95 4.53
C GLN A 67 1.57 2.74 3.73
N ALA A 68 1.52 1.79 2.80
CA ALA A 68 0.31 1.44 2.08
C ALA A 68 -0.75 0.88 3.03
N ASN A 69 -0.37 0.00 3.96
CA ASN A 69 -1.29 -0.52 4.96
C ASN A 69 -1.84 0.62 5.86
N ALA A 70 -0.96 1.47 6.38
CA ALA A 70 -1.35 2.62 7.21
C ALA A 70 -2.22 3.61 6.43
N HIS A 71 -1.93 3.83 5.15
CA HIS A 71 -2.71 4.72 4.29
C HIS A 71 -4.12 4.16 4.07
N GLY A 72 -4.25 2.88 3.69
CA GLY A 72 -5.55 2.26 3.50
C GLY A 72 -6.42 2.32 4.76
N GLN A 73 -5.83 2.07 5.94
CA GLN A 73 -6.54 2.23 7.22
C GLN A 73 -7.03 3.67 7.45
N LYS A 74 -6.21 4.68 7.14
CA LYS A 74 -6.61 6.09 7.24
C LYS A 74 -7.76 6.44 6.30
N VAL A 75 -7.74 5.91 5.07
CA VAL A 75 -8.82 6.12 4.09
C VAL A 75 -10.13 5.50 4.59
N GLN A 76 -10.11 4.27 5.09
CA GLN A 76 -11.29 3.63 5.67
C GLN A 76 -11.81 4.39 6.89
N ALA A 77 -10.91 4.82 7.78
CA ALA A 77 -11.27 5.62 8.94
C ALA A 77 -11.90 6.96 8.53
N ALA A 78 -11.38 7.64 7.52
CA ALA A 78 -11.97 8.86 6.99
C ALA A 78 -13.38 8.61 6.43
N GLY A 79 -13.56 7.55 5.64
CA GLY A 79 -14.88 7.15 5.13
C GLY A 79 -15.89 6.90 6.24
N ASN A 80 -15.50 6.15 7.27
CA ASN A 80 -16.34 5.86 8.44
C ASN A 80 -16.68 7.13 9.24
N ASN A 81 -15.70 8.00 9.49
CA ASN A 81 -15.91 9.26 10.21
C ASN A 81 -16.89 10.17 9.46
N MET A 82 -16.78 10.25 8.14
CA MET A 82 -17.70 11.05 7.32
C MET A 82 -19.12 10.46 7.34
N ALA A 83 -19.27 9.14 7.20
CA ALA A 83 -20.58 8.47 7.27
C ALA A 83 -21.25 8.66 8.63
N GLN A 84 -20.48 8.56 9.73
CA GLN A 84 -20.97 8.82 11.08
C GLN A 84 -21.37 10.28 11.27
N THR A 85 -20.55 11.22 10.79
CA THR A 85 -20.84 12.66 10.87
C THR A 85 -22.12 13.00 10.11
N ASP A 86 -22.26 12.51 8.87
CA ASP A 86 -23.44 12.71 8.04
C ASP A 86 -24.71 12.16 8.73
N SER A 87 -24.63 10.94 9.29
CA SER A 87 -25.75 10.34 10.02
C SER A 87 -26.13 11.13 11.28
N ALA A 88 -25.14 11.64 12.04
CA ALA A 88 -25.37 12.42 13.24
C ALA A 88 -26.02 13.78 12.93
N VAL A 89 -25.52 14.47 11.89
CA VAL A 89 -26.10 15.74 11.42
C VAL A 89 -27.51 15.51 10.89
N GLY A 90 -27.72 14.50 10.05
CA GLY A 90 -29.05 14.16 9.54
C GLY A 90 -30.06 13.84 10.65
N SER A 91 -29.63 13.11 11.69
CA SER A 91 -30.47 12.80 12.85
C SER A 91 -30.76 14.03 13.73
N SER A 92 -29.89 15.04 13.73
CA SER A 92 -30.10 16.28 14.50
C SER A 92 -31.18 17.19 13.93
N TRP A 93 -31.56 16.99 12.66
CA TRP A 93 -32.57 17.78 11.94
C TRP A 93 -33.89 17.03 11.72
N ALA A 94 -33.96 15.75 12.07
CA ALA A 94 -35.15 14.93 12.00
C ALA A 94 -36.02 15.12 13.26
#